data_AF-A0A661NWE8-F1
#
_entry.id   AF-A0A661NWE8-F1
#
_cell.length_a   1.000
_cell.length_b   1.000
_cell.length_c   1.000
_cell.angle_alpha   90.00
_cell.angle_beta   90.00
_cell.angle_gamma   90.00
#
_symmetry.space_group_name_H-M   'P 1'
#
loop_
_entity.id
_entity.type
_entity.pdbx_description
1 polymer ?
#
loop_
_entity_poly.entity_id
_entity_poly.type
_entity_poly.pdbx_seq_one_letter_code
_entity_poly.pdbx_strand_id
1 'polypeptide(L)'
;MIAIQDDSDISTAQGMFSLSWWSMMHPAIFKEDVRMNIREMEDALERQFPSRNLKDRLIRLDNPDLLAFIQNEHFHSNAVQMAWLLFAEKILSRAPWQEPGDTDHSGIYSHHVDRQLAREITGRLNLLKKVALLLNNKLPDLLRVRIFLSQILVDSWSTKELSSIVNQKLQVVAEKGEEWLDMLSPVEPIVLEENPIVMIFDGVSPDVWLETMAGLRCDMDEPVLSWHRLETVPKTAPAISALFGFLNDAMDEFHSRDISYHHLKGNEIHGLEDLIPPFVSDKPAVIRISLVDEGAHSALLRLAEMPAAICRFLENELPRLQKICTAQKRRLVLTADHGLSLTRTGLSHGGGGVFERAIFRVEWGPDSGITCPDKG
;
A
#
# COMPACT_ATOMS: atom_id res chain seq x y z
N MET A 1 19.78 -35.74 73.17
CA MET A 1 20.45 -34.79 72.26
C MET A 1 20.42 -35.39 70.87
N ILE A 2 19.42 -35.02 70.07
CA ILE A 2 19.45 -35.05 68.60
C ILE A 2 18.62 -33.82 68.21
N ALA A 3 19.25 -32.86 67.54
CA ALA A 3 18.63 -31.62 67.09
C ALA A 3 17.85 -31.86 65.80
N ILE A 4 16.64 -31.32 65.73
CA ILE A 4 15.87 -31.19 64.50
C ILE A 4 16.44 -29.96 63.79
N GLN A 5 17.01 -30.17 62.61
CA GLN A 5 17.53 -29.12 61.75
C GLN A 5 16.36 -28.66 60.87
N ASP A 6 15.93 -27.41 61.06
CA ASP A 6 14.88 -26.78 60.26
C ASP A 6 15.33 -26.69 58.80
N ASP A 7 14.59 -27.36 57.93
CA ASP A 7 14.58 -27.13 56.49
C ASP A 7 13.92 -25.77 56.21
N SER A 8 14.70 -24.71 56.28
CA SER A 8 14.31 -23.42 55.74
C SER A 8 15.49 -22.85 54.95
N ASP A 9 15.54 -23.11 53.64
CA ASP A 9 16.18 -22.23 52.64
C ASP A 9 16.03 -22.71 51.18
N ILE A 10 14.89 -23.29 50.80
CA ILE A 10 14.57 -23.57 49.39
C ILE A 10 13.08 -23.27 49.12
N SER A 11 12.67 -22.00 48.96
CA SER A 11 11.41 -21.71 48.24
C SER A 11 11.11 -20.24 47.88
N THR A 12 11.81 -19.23 48.39
CA THR A 12 11.38 -17.83 48.19
C THR A 12 11.73 -17.24 46.82
N ALA A 13 12.85 -17.65 46.20
CA ALA A 13 13.27 -17.11 44.90
C ALA A 13 12.46 -17.67 43.71
N GLN A 14 12.00 -18.93 43.77
CA GLN A 14 11.15 -19.51 42.73
C GLN A 14 9.70 -18.98 42.76
N GLY A 15 9.24 -18.49 43.93
CA GLY A 15 7.91 -17.89 44.08
C GLY A 15 7.78 -16.46 43.55
N MET A 16 8.86 -15.67 43.50
CA MET A 16 8.81 -14.30 42.97
C MET A 16 8.66 -14.26 41.43
N PHE A 17 9.22 -15.24 40.71
CA PHE A 17 8.95 -15.38 39.27
C PHE A 17 7.49 -15.78 38.99
N SER A 18 6.83 -16.52 39.88
CA SER A 18 5.53 -17.15 39.62
C SER A 18 4.33 -16.21 39.57
N LEU A 19 4.46 -14.97 40.03
CA LEU A 19 3.39 -13.95 40.00
C LEU A 19 3.75 -12.68 39.21
N SER A 20 5.00 -12.53 38.80
CA SER A 20 5.47 -11.36 38.03
C SER A 20 4.81 -11.26 36.65
N TRP A 21 4.44 -12.39 36.02
CA TRP A 21 3.76 -12.40 34.72
C TRP A 21 2.38 -11.74 34.79
N TRP A 22 1.68 -11.85 35.92
CA TRP A 22 0.36 -11.24 36.09
C TRP A 22 0.44 -9.71 36.05
N SER A 23 1.47 -9.12 36.68
CA SER A 23 1.64 -7.67 36.61
C SER A 23 1.97 -7.18 35.20
N MET A 24 2.72 -7.99 34.42
CA MET A 24 3.00 -7.73 33.00
C MET A 24 1.74 -7.77 32.12
N MET A 25 0.84 -8.70 32.41
CA MET A 25 -0.44 -8.86 31.70
C MET A 25 -1.46 -7.76 32.01
N HIS A 26 -1.32 -7.08 33.17
CA HIS A 26 -2.27 -6.08 33.65
C HIS A 26 -1.62 -4.70 33.88
N PRO A 27 -1.01 -4.06 32.87
CA PRO A 27 -0.29 -2.80 33.01
C PRO A 27 -1.20 -1.59 33.31
N ALA A 28 -2.52 -1.76 33.24
CA ALA A 28 -3.48 -0.76 33.70
C ALA A 28 -3.64 -0.76 35.23
N ILE A 29 -3.40 -1.91 35.87
CA ILE A 29 -3.48 -2.11 37.32
C ILE A 29 -2.12 -1.84 37.95
N PHE A 30 -1.05 -2.35 37.34
CA PHE A 30 0.32 -2.24 37.83
C PHE A 30 1.10 -1.20 37.02
N LYS A 31 1.66 -0.18 37.69
CA LYS A 31 2.40 0.93 37.06
C LYS A 31 3.92 0.74 37.06
N GLU A 32 4.38 -0.49 37.29
CA GLU A 32 5.80 -0.83 37.40
C GLU A 32 6.46 -0.91 36.03
N ASP A 33 7.76 -0.58 35.94
CA ASP A 33 8.55 -0.87 34.75
C ASP A 33 8.91 -2.35 34.73
N VAL A 34 8.19 -3.09 33.88
CA VAL A 34 8.32 -4.56 33.77
C VAL A 34 9.24 -5.00 32.63
N ARG A 35 9.95 -4.09 31.95
CA ARG A 35 10.74 -4.42 30.75
C ARG A 35 11.80 -5.49 30.98
N MET A 36 12.50 -5.42 32.12
CA MET A 36 13.49 -6.44 32.49
C MET A 36 12.84 -7.80 32.73
N ASN A 37 11.69 -7.82 33.39
CA ASN A 37 10.97 -9.06 33.69
C ASN A 37 10.40 -9.71 32.40
N ILE A 38 9.99 -8.91 31.41
CA ILE A 38 9.56 -9.41 30.09
C ILE A 38 10.72 -10.13 29.40
N ARG A 39 11.91 -9.53 29.37
CA ARG A 39 13.11 -10.14 28.77
C ARG A 39 13.52 -11.43 29.47
N GLU A 40 13.48 -11.45 30.81
CA GLU A 40 13.78 -12.66 31.57
C GLU A 40 12.79 -13.80 31.27
N MET A 41 11.51 -13.47 31.11
CA MET A 41 10.47 -14.43 30.72
C MET A 41 10.70 -14.95 29.30
N GLU A 42 10.97 -14.06 28.35
CA GLU A 42 11.30 -14.40 26.96
C GLU A 42 12.54 -15.31 26.89
N ASP A 43 13.61 -14.98 27.60
CA ASP A 43 14.83 -15.78 27.68
C ASP A 43 14.58 -17.16 28.31
N ALA A 44 13.70 -17.24 29.31
CA ALA A 44 13.31 -18.51 29.93
C ALA A 44 12.51 -19.38 28.95
N LEU A 45 11.57 -18.77 28.21
CA LEU A 45 10.76 -19.42 27.19
C LEU A 45 11.61 -19.91 26.02
N GLU A 46 12.55 -19.12 25.51
CA GLU A 46 13.45 -19.54 24.44
C GLU A 46 14.40 -20.67 24.90
N ARG A 47 14.85 -20.67 26.16
CA ARG A 47 15.65 -21.77 26.73
C ARG A 47 14.87 -23.07 26.83
N GLN A 48 13.62 -23.01 27.29
CA GLN A 48 12.79 -24.20 27.50
C GLN A 48 12.13 -24.70 26.21
N PHE A 49 11.70 -23.77 25.35
CA PHE A 49 11.01 -24.02 24.09
C PHE A 49 11.69 -23.23 22.96
N PRO A 50 12.86 -23.66 22.48
CA PRO A 50 13.58 -22.93 21.44
C PRO A 50 12.74 -22.76 20.17
N SER A 51 12.59 -21.53 19.70
CA SER A 51 11.77 -21.16 18.53
C SER A 51 12.15 -21.93 17.27
N ARG A 52 13.45 -22.17 17.06
CA ARG A 52 13.98 -23.03 15.99
C ARG A 52 13.41 -24.44 15.98
N ASN A 53 13.04 -24.98 17.14
CA ASN A 53 12.47 -26.32 17.30
C ASN A 53 10.93 -26.30 17.25
N LEU A 54 10.31 -25.11 17.33
CA LEU A 54 8.86 -24.96 17.25
C LEU A 54 8.34 -25.04 15.82
N LYS A 55 9.18 -24.79 14.81
CA LYS A 55 8.78 -24.83 13.38
C LYS A 55 8.02 -26.11 13.02
N ASP A 56 8.55 -27.28 13.40
CA ASP A 56 7.95 -28.59 13.09
C ASP A 56 6.61 -28.84 13.79
N ARG A 57 6.34 -28.12 14.89
CA ARG A 57 5.06 -28.16 15.62
C ARG A 57 4.08 -27.18 15.01
N LEU A 58 4.50 -25.93 14.82
CA LEU A 58 3.70 -24.83 14.29
C LEU A 58 3.23 -25.09 12.86
N ILE A 59 4.05 -25.73 12.01
CA ILE A 59 3.67 -26.02 10.62
C ILE A 59 2.45 -26.96 10.52
N ARG A 60 2.23 -27.80 11.54
CA ARG A 60 1.11 -28.76 11.61
C ARG A 60 -0.21 -28.12 12.01
N LEU A 61 -0.19 -26.92 12.59
CA LEU A 61 -1.40 -26.16 12.90
C LEU A 61 -2.09 -25.75 11.60
N ASP A 62 -3.41 -25.69 11.60
CA ASP A 62 -4.15 -25.09 10.50
C ASP A 62 -4.06 -23.55 10.54
N ASN A 63 -4.70 -22.87 9.59
CA ASN A 63 -4.64 -21.40 9.52
C ASN A 63 -5.30 -20.72 10.74
N PRO A 64 -6.53 -21.09 11.16
CA PRO A 64 -7.15 -20.57 12.37
C PRO A 64 -6.29 -20.75 13.63
N ASP A 65 -5.74 -21.95 13.86
CA ASP A 65 -4.94 -22.24 15.04
C ASP A 65 -3.62 -21.45 15.04
N LEU A 66 -2.99 -21.30 13.88
CA LEU A 66 -1.76 -20.53 13.75
C LEU A 66 -2.00 -19.03 13.97
N LEU A 67 -3.11 -18.49 13.46
CA LEU A 67 -3.52 -17.12 13.73
C LEU A 67 -3.84 -16.93 15.21
N ALA A 68 -4.61 -17.83 15.82
CA ALA A 68 -4.92 -17.81 17.25
C ALA A 68 -3.64 -17.84 18.10
N PHE A 69 -2.64 -18.65 17.73
CA PHE A 69 -1.35 -18.69 18.39
C PHE A 69 -0.64 -17.32 18.32
N ILE A 70 -0.53 -16.71 17.14
CA ILE A 70 0.12 -15.40 16.96
C ILE A 70 -0.59 -14.31 17.78
N GLN A 71 -1.92 -14.36 17.85
CA GLN A 71 -2.71 -13.37 18.58
C GLN A 71 -2.57 -13.51 20.10
N ASN A 72 -2.52 -14.74 20.60
CA ASN A 72 -2.60 -15.04 22.03
C ASN A 72 -1.26 -15.41 22.69
N GLU A 73 -0.16 -15.46 21.96
CA GLU A 73 1.17 -15.59 22.56
C GLU A 73 1.62 -14.24 23.14
N HIS A 74 1.86 -14.22 24.44
CA HIS A 74 2.04 -13.00 25.20
C HIS A 74 3.52 -12.61 25.38
N PHE A 75 4.45 -13.57 25.34
CA PHE A 75 5.82 -13.35 25.79
C PHE A 75 6.89 -13.87 24.80
N HIS A 76 6.60 -14.91 24.01
CA HIS A 76 7.60 -15.58 23.19
C HIS A 76 7.74 -14.97 21.78
N SER A 77 8.41 -13.81 21.67
CA SER A 77 8.52 -13.05 20.41
C SER A 77 9.06 -13.88 19.24
N ASN A 78 10.09 -14.71 19.47
CA ASN A 78 10.70 -15.52 18.42
C ASN A 78 9.74 -16.63 17.93
N ALA A 79 8.94 -17.21 18.83
CA ALA A 79 7.90 -18.17 18.43
C ALA A 79 6.81 -17.49 17.61
N VAL A 80 6.40 -16.27 17.99
CA VAL A 80 5.45 -15.45 17.23
C VAL A 80 5.99 -15.14 15.83
N GLN A 81 7.25 -14.72 15.73
CA GLN A 81 7.91 -14.48 14.45
C GLN A 81 7.91 -15.74 13.56
N MET A 82 8.29 -16.89 14.12
CA MET A 82 8.28 -18.17 13.39
C MET A 82 6.87 -18.54 12.91
N ALA A 83 5.87 -18.39 13.78
CA ALA A 83 4.47 -18.64 13.44
C ALA A 83 3.98 -17.71 12.32
N TRP A 84 4.32 -16.41 12.41
CA TRP A 84 3.97 -15.43 11.39
C TRP A 84 4.60 -15.75 10.04
N LEU A 85 5.87 -16.18 10.01
CA LEU A 85 6.54 -16.60 8.77
C LEU A 85 5.82 -17.77 8.11
N LEU A 86 5.51 -18.83 8.88
CA LEU A 86 4.75 -19.98 8.38
C LEU A 86 3.36 -19.58 7.90
N PHE A 87 2.69 -18.66 8.61
CA PHE A 87 1.38 -18.16 8.22
C PHE A 87 1.44 -17.35 6.92
N ALA A 88 2.43 -16.46 6.78
CA ALA A 88 2.67 -15.70 5.56
C ALA A 88 2.91 -16.64 4.36
N GLU A 89 3.75 -17.66 4.51
CA GLU A 89 4.00 -18.68 3.47
C GLU A 89 2.71 -19.38 3.03
N LYS A 90 1.84 -19.77 3.98
CA LYS A 90 0.54 -20.39 3.69
C LYS A 90 -0.39 -19.45 2.93
N ILE A 91 -0.54 -18.21 3.40
CA ILE A 91 -1.38 -17.19 2.76
C ILE A 91 -0.91 -16.91 1.32
N LEU A 92 0.39 -16.69 1.12
CA LEU A 92 0.96 -16.46 -0.21
C LEU A 92 0.82 -17.69 -1.12
N SER A 93 0.78 -18.89 -0.54
CA SER A 93 0.48 -20.15 -1.22
C SER A 93 -1.02 -20.37 -1.49
N ARG A 94 -1.85 -19.33 -1.33
CA ARG A 94 -3.32 -19.30 -1.53
C ARG A 94 -4.14 -20.07 -0.50
N ALA A 95 -3.62 -20.29 0.69
CA ALA A 95 -4.49 -20.71 1.78
C ALA A 95 -5.48 -19.57 2.12
N PRO A 96 -6.78 -19.85 2.33
CA PRO A 96 -7.75 -18.82 2.64
C PRO A 96 -7.45 -18.16 3.99
N TRP A 97 -7.77 -16.87 4.08
CA TRP A 97 -7.84 -16.20 5.39
C TRP A 97 -9.05 -16.74 6.15
N GLN A 98 -8.83 -17.26 7.35
CA GLN A 98 -9.86 -17.81 8.21
C GLN A 98 -9.60 -17.31 9.64
N GLU A 99 -10.59 -16.65 10.24
CA GLU A 99 -10.49 -16.18 11.62
C GLU A 99 -10.86 -17.30 12.60
N PRO A 100 -10.33 -17.30 13.83
CA PRO A 100 -10.63 -18.34 14.81
C PRO A 100 -12.07 -18.22 15.35
N GLY A 101 -12.97 -19.12 14.95
CA GLY A 101 -14.31 -19.31 15.52
C GLY A 101 -15.34 -18.17 15.28
N ASP A 102 -16.61 -18.43 15.66
CA ASP A 102 -17.68 -17.43 15.76
C ASP A 102 -17.46 -16.59 17.02
N THR A 103 -16.68 -15.50 16.93
CA THR A 103 -16.60 -14.53 18.03
C THR A 103 -16.97 -13.13 17.55
N ASP A 104 -18.01 -12.58 18.18
CA ASP A 104 -18.59 -11.23 18.02
C ASP A 104 -17.60 -10.08 18.37
N HIS A 105 -16.32 -10.37 18.51
CA HIS A 105 -15.25 -9.42 18.81
C HIS A 105 -14.15 -9.55 17.74
N SER A 106 -14.55 -9.37 16.48
CA SER A 106 -13.75 -9.54 15.27
C SER A 106 -12.74 -8.41 15.07
N GLY A 107 -11.58 -8.56 15.73
CA GLY A 107 -10.42 -7.70 15.52
C GLY A 107 -9.17 -8.53 15.34
N ILE A 108 -8.30 -8.11 14.42
CA ILE A 108 -6.95 -8.66 14.30
C ILE A 108 -6.04 -7.80 15.13
N TYR A 109 -5.68 -8.32 16.30
CA TYR A 109 -4.75 -7.71 17.24
C TYR A 109 -3.92 -8.78 17.94
N SER A 110 -2.72 -8.41 18.36
CA SER A 110 -1.84 -9.23 19.18
C SER A 110 -1.93 -8.82 20.65
N HIS A 111 -1.95 -9.81 21.53
CA HIS A 111 -1.94 -9.64 22.98
C HIS A 111 -0.54 -9.62 23.59
N HIS A 112 0.52 -9.52 22.78
CA HIS A 112 1.89 -9.48 23.27
C HIS A 112 2.08 -8.39 24.36
N VAL A 113 2.79 -8.71 25.45
CA VAL A 113 2.94 -7.81 26.61
C VAL A 113 3.74 -6.55 26.27
N ASP A 114 4.70 -6.67 25.34
CA ASP A 114 5.34 -5.50 24.74
C ASP A 114 4.36 -4.81 23.78
N ARG A 115 3.89 -3.62 24.17
CA ARG A 115 2.91 -2.82 23.42
C ARG A 115 3.41 -2.38 22.04
N GLN A 116 4.71 -2.13 21.89
CA GLN A 116 5.25 -1.75 20.58
C GLN A 116 5.24 -2.98 19.68
N LEU A 117 5.76 -4.11 20.15
CA LEU A 117 5.79 -5.35 19.37
C LEU A 117 4.37 -5.83 19.05
N ALA A 118 3.42 -5.73 19.99
CA ALA A 118 2.02 -6.06 19.74
C ALA A 118 1.41 -5.25 18.59
N ARG A 119 1.72 -3.95 18.49
CA ARG A 119 1.28 -3.09 17.37
C ARG A 119 1.93 -3.52 16.06
N GLU A 120 3.21 -3.86 16.09
CA GLU A 120 3.93 -4.33 14.90
C GLU A 120 3.39 -5.68 14.40
N ILE A 121 3.15 -6.65 15.29
CA ILE A 121 2.51 -7.94 14.97
C ILE A 121 1.11 -7.70 14.40
N THR A 122 0.33 -6.82 15.03
CA THR A 122 -1.00 -6.44 14.56
C THR A 122 -0.95 -5.85 13.15
N GLY A 123 0.00 -4.96 12.87
CA GLY A 123 0.22 -4.40 11.54
C GLY A 123 0.55 -5.48 10.51
N ARG A 124 1.45 -6.41 10.85
CA ARG A 124 1.82 -7.55 10.01
C ARG A 124 0.66 -8.49 9.70
N LEU A 125 -0.20 -8.77 10.68
CA LEU A 125 -1.39 -9.60 10.46
C LEU A 125 -2.41 -8.90 9.56
N ASN A 126 -2.65 -7.60 9.77
CA ASN A 126 -3.53 -6.81 8.91
C ASN A 126 -2.99 -6.71 7.48
N LEU A 127 -1.67 -6.61 7.31
CA LEU A 127 -1.01 -6.67 6.00
C LEU A 127 -1.29 -8.01 5.30
N LEU A 128 -1.08 -9.14 5.98
CA LEU A 128 -1.37 -10.47 5.42
C LEU A 128 -2.85 -10.66 5.08
N LYS A 129 -3.77 -10.15 5.91
CA LYS A 129 -5.21 -10.18 5.58
C LYS A 129 -5.50 -9.44 4.29
N LYS A 130 -4.97 -8.22 4.13
CA LYS A 130 -5.13 -7.45 2.88
C LYS A 130 -4.59 -8.23 1.68
N VAL A 131 -3.40 -8.83 1.80
CA VAL A 131 -2.82 -9.69 0.75
C VAL A 131 -3.76 -10.86 0.42
N ALA A 132 -4.23 -11.59 1.42
CA ALA A 132 -5.12 -12.75 1.24
C ALA A 132 -6.42 -12.38 0.49
N LEU A 133 -7.01 -11.23 0.84
CA LEU A 133 -8.23 -10.73 0.19
C LEU A 133 -7.95 -10.34 -1.26
N LEU A 134 -6.89 -9.57 -1.52
CA LEU A 134 -6.56 -9.08 -2.88
C LEU A 134 -6.13 -10.19 -3.83
N LEU A 135 -5.48 -11.25 -3.35
CA LEU A 135 -5.07 -12.38 -4.19
C LEU A 135 -6.26 -13.12 -4.83
N ASN A 136 -7.47 -12.94 -4.31
CA ASN A 136 -8.71 -13.51 -4.83
C ASN A 136 -9.49 -12.56 -5.74
N ASN A 137 -9.06 -11.30 -5.87
CA ASN A 137 -9.75 -10.33 -6.71
C ASN A 137 -9.47 -10.56 -8.20
N LYS A 138 -10.35 -10.02 -9.03
CA LYS A 138 -10.14 -9.91 -10.49
C LYS A 138 -9.26 -8.69 -10.80
N LEU A 139 -8.74 -8.64 -12.02
CA LEU A 139 -8.08 -7.43 -12.52
C LEU A 139 -9.13 -6.31 -12.73
N PRO A 140 -8.78 -5.03 -12.48
CA PRO A 140 -7.45 -4.56 -12.09
C PRO A 140 -7.18 -4.61 -10.57
N ASP A 141 -8.17 -4.88 -9.71
CA ASP A 141 -8.00 -4.88 -8.26
C ASP A 141 -6.91 -5.83 -7.74
N LEU A 142 -6.67 -6.97 -8.42
CA LEU A 142 -5.57 -7.88 -8.09
C LEU A 142 -4.20 -7.17 -8.10
N LEU A 143 -3.99 -6.17 -8.97
CA LEU A 143 -2.71 -5.47 -9.09
C LEU A 143 -2.30 -4.76 -7.79
N ARG A 144 -3.29 -4.34 -6.99
CA ARG A 144 -3.09 -3.68 -5.68
C ARG A 144 -2.25 -4.49 -4.71
N VAL A 145 -2.23 -5.82 -4.87
CA VAL A 145 -1.45 -6.70 -3.99
C VAL A 145 0.05 -6.39 -4.05
N ARG A 146 0.55 -5.83 -5.16
CA ARG A 146 1.96 -5.44 -5.33
C ARG A 146 2.42 -4.48 -4.22
N ILE A 147 1.59 -3.50 -3.86
CA ILE A 147 1.89 -2.54 -2.77
C ILE A 147 2.15 -3.27 -1.46
N PHE A 148 1.29 -4.22 -1.09
CA PHE A 148 1.39 -4.92 0.18
C PHE A 148 2.50 -5.97 0.18
N LEU A 149 2.74 -6.64 -0.95
CA LEU A 149 3.89 -7.53 -1.14
C LEU A 149 5.21 -6.77 -1.02
N SER A 150 5.29 -5.52 -1.51
CA SER A 150 6.49 -4.70 -1.35
C SER A 150 6.81 -4.39 0.11
N GLN A 151 5.79 -4.27 0.97
CA GLN A 151 5.98 -4.08 2.42
C GLN A 151 6.55 -5.33 3.08
N ILE A 152 6.12 -6.53 2.66
CA ILE A 152 6.67 -7.79 3.15
C ILE A 152 8.16 -7.93 2.78
N LEU A 153 8.59 -7.47 1.60
CA LEU A 153 10.00 -7.52 1.19
C LEU A 153 10.92 -6.70 2.08
N VAL A 154 10.43 -5.59 2.64
CA VAL A 154 11.22 -4.68 3.50
C VAL A 154 10.93 -4.85 4.99
N ASP A 155 10.09 -5.81 5.35
CA ASP A 155 9.76 -6.13 6.74
C ASP A 155 10.98 -6.72 7.45
N SER A 156 11.23 -6.32 8.71
CA SER A 156 12.36 -6.80 9.50
C SER A 156 12.31 -8.30 9.83
N TRP A 157 11.14 -8.93 9.74
CA TRP A 157 10.98 -10.37 9.89
C TRP A 157 11.15 -11.15 8.60
N SER A 158 11.26 -10.47 7.44
CA SER A 158 11.34 -11.12 6.14
C SER A 158 12.60 -11.95 5.98
N THR A 159 12.44 -13.22 5.60
CA THR A 159 13.54 -14.14 5.30
C THR A 159 13.82 -14.20 3.80
N LYS A 160 14.93 -14.84 3.41
CA LYS A 160 15.25 -15.07 1.99
C LYS A 160 14.20 -15.97 1.33
N GLU A 161 13.71 -16.96 2.05
CA GLU A 161 12.69 -17.90 1.63
C GLU A 161 11.36 -17.17 1.37
N LEU A 162 10.90 -16.36 2.34
CA LEU A 162 9.70 -15.56 2.19
C LEU A 162 9.84 -14.55 1.03
N SER A 163 10.99 -13.88 0.94
CA SER A 163 11.29 -12.95 -0.16
C SER A 163 11.23 -13.64 -1.52
N SER A 164 11.70 -14.89 -1.63
CA SER A 164 11.60 -15.67 -2.87
C SER A 164 10.15 -15.95 -3.26
N ILE A 165 9.30 -16.33 -2.29
CA ILE A 165 7.87 -16.55 -2.51
C ILE A 165 7.19 -15.25 -2.94
N VAL A 166 7.48 -14.15 -2.26
CA VAL A 166 6.92 -12.83 -2.60
C VAL A 166 7.31 -12.41 -4.02
N ASN A 167 8.58 -12.54 -4.40
CA ASN A 167 9.04 -12.21 -5.75
C ASN A 167 8.34 -13.06 -6.83
N GLN A 168 8.17 -14.37 -6.57
CA GLN A 168 7.41 -15.23 -7.47
C GLN A 168 5.95 -14.76 -7.61
N LYS A 169 5.31 -14.32 -6.52
CA LYS A 169 3.94 -13.79 -6.57
C LYS A 169 3.85 -12.47 -7.32
N LEU A 170 4.82 -11.57 -7.13
CA LEU A 170 4.92 -10.33 -7.88
C LEU A 170 4.99 -10.60 -9.39
N GLN A 171 5.81 -11.58 -9.80
CA GLN A 171 5.92 -11.98 -11.20
C GLN A 171 4.58 -12.53 -11.74
N VAL A 172 3.93 -13.45 -11.02
CA VAL A 172 2.63 -14.01 -11.44
C VAL A 172 1.54 -12.94 -11.56
N VAL A 173 1.56 -11.93 -10.68
CA VAL A 173 0.61 -10.80 -10.74
C VAL A 173 0.91 -9.91 -11.95
N ALA A 174 2.18 -9.65 -12.24
CA ALA A 174 2.60 -8.90 -13.42
C ALA A 174 2.18 -9.61 -14.71
N GLU A 175 2.45 -10.91 -14.83
CA GLU A 175 2.07 -11.74 -16.00
C GLU A 175 0.57 -11.69 -16.26
N LYS A 176 -0.26 -11.86 -15.22
CA LYS A 176 -1.72 -11.69 -15.34
C LYS A 176 -2.11 -10.26 -15.74
N GLY A 177 -1.38 -9.28 -15.24
CA GLY A 177 -1.59 -7.89 -15.58
C GLY A 177 -1.29 -7.59 -17.05
N GLU A 178 -0.33 -8.26 -17.67
CA GLU A 178 -0.07 -8.15 -19.12
C GLU A 178 -1.28 -8.61 -19.94
N GLU A 179 -1.92 -9.73 -19.56
CA GLU A 179 -3.14 -10.19 -20.22
C GLU A 179 -4.26 -9.13 -20.15
N TRP A 180 -4.38 -8.42 -19.03
CA TRP A 180 -5.33 -7.32 -18.89
C TRP A 180 -4.92 -6.08 -19.67
N LEU A 181 -3.63 -5.72 -19.66
CA LEU A 181 -3.09 -4.61 -20.45
C LEU A 181 -3.43 -4.79 -21.93
N ASP A 182 -3.34 -6.02 -22.45
CA ASP A 182 -3.64 -6.33 -23.85
C ASP A 182 -5.11 -6.17 -24.23
N MET A 183 -6.02 -6.25 -23.25
CA MET A 183 -7.46 -6.00 -23.44
C MET A 183 -7.84 -4.53 -23.35
N LEU A 184 -6.94 -3.64 -22.89
CA LEU A 184 -7.22 -2.22 -22.80
C LEU A 184 -7.16 -1.56 -24.19
N SER A 185 -8.08 -0.63 -24.43
CA SER A 185 -8.00 0.24 -25.60
C SER A 185 -6.74 1.09 -25.55
N PRO A 186 -6.08 1.35 -26.70
CA PRO A 186 -5.03 2.36 -26.77
C PRO A 186 -5.54 3.70 -26.26
N VAL A 187 -4.66 4.47 -25.62
CA VAL A 187 -5.02 5.82 -25.15
C VAL A 187 -5.40 6.72 -26.32
N GLU A 188 -6.60 7.30 -26.25
CA GLU A 188 -7.07 8.29 -27.22
C GLU A 188 -6.59 9.70 -26.83
N PRO A 189 -6.18 10.55 -27.77
CA PRO A 189 -5.78 11.92 -27.49
C PRO A 189 -6.83 12.72 -26.70
N ILE A 190 -6.39 13.53 -25.75
CA ILE A 190 -7.25 14.49 -25.04
C ILE A 190 -7.58 15.64 -26.00
N VAL A 191 -8.86 15.89 -26.20
CA VAL A 191 -9.38 16.95 -27.08
C VAL A 191 -9.14 18.32 -26.44
N LEU A 192 -8.20 19.10 -27.00
CA LEU A 192 -7.79 20.39 -26.46
C LEU A 192 -8.74 21.53 -26.86
N GLU A 193 -9.50 21.35 -27.94
CA GLU A 193 -10.47 22.29 -28.50
C GLU A 193 -11.63 22.58 -27.54
N GLU A 194 -11.90 21.66 -26.61
CA GLU A 194 -12.90 21.82 -25.54
C GLU A 194 -12.36 22.62 -24.34
N ASN A 195 -11.14 23.16 -24.45
CA ASN A 195 -10.44 23.88 -23.38
C ASN A 195 -10.40 23.12 -22.04
N PRO A 196 -10.02 21.83 -21.99
CA PRO A 196 -9.97 21.11 -20.71
C PRO A 196 -8.91 21.71 -19.76
N ILE A 197 -9.08 21.45 -18.46
CA ILE A 197 -7.96 21.46 -17.50
C ILE A 197 -7.52 20.02 -17.34
N VAL A 198 -6.25 19.73 -17.61
CA VAL A 198 -5.67 18.39 -17.56
C VAL A 198 -4.64 18.32 -16.44
N MET A 199 -4.86 17.44 -15.47
CA MET A 199 -3.89 17.09 -14.44
C MET A 199 -3.25 15.74 -14.78
N ILE A 200 -1.92 15.71 -14.82
CA ILE A 200 -1.13 14.53 -15.13
C ILE A 200 -0.27 14.20 -13.92
N PHE A 201 -0.46 13.03 -13.33
CA PHE A 201 0.48 12.51 -12.34
C PHE A 201 1.59 11.73 -13.01
N ASP A 202 2.82 12.13 -12.72
CA ASP A 202 4.02 11.48 -13.20
C ASP A 202 4.30 10.18 -12.44
N GLY A 203 4.44 9.08 -13.16
CA GLY A 203 4.87 7.80 -12.58
C GLY A 203 3.82 7.09 -11.71
N VAL A 204 2.53 7.33 -11.90
CA VAL A 204 1.47 6.65 -11.13
C VAL A 204 1.00 5.37 -11.82
N SER A 205 1.34 4.24 -11.20
CA SER A 205 0.94 2.90 -11.63
C SER A 205 -0.50 2.55 -11.23
N PRO A 206 -1.13 1.55 -11.89
CA PRO A 206 -2.54 1.21 -11.66
C PRO A 206 -2.88 0.84 -10.22
N ASP A 207 -2.01 0.08 -9.55
CA ASP A 207 -2.16 -0.29 -8.14
C ASP A 207 -2.12 0.93 -7.19
N VAL A 208 -1.24 1.89 -7.47
CA VAL A 208 -1.13 3.14 -6.71
C VAL A 208 -2.39 3.98 -6.88
N TRP A 209 -2.89 4.11 -8.11
CA TRP A 209 -4.14 4.83 -8.37
C TRP A 209 -5.34 4.17 -7.67
N LEU A 210 -5.47 2.85 -7.76
CA LEU A 210 -6.57 2.11 -7.11
C LEU A 210 -6.56 2.26 -5.58
N GLU A 211 -5.39 2.18 -4.94
CA GLU A 211 -5.26 2.44 -3.50
C GLU A 211 -5.52 3.91 -3.16
N THR A 212 -5.11 4.84 -4.03
CA THR A 212 -5.39 6.28 -3.87
C THR A 212 -6.90 6.50 -3.86
N MET A 213 -7.63 6.01 -4.87
CA MET A 213 -9.08 6.17 -4.93
C MET A 213 -9.79 5.55 -3.72
N ALA A 214 -9.34 4.38 -3.26
CA ALA A 214 -9.92 3.73 -2.08
C ALA A 214 -9.68 4.52 -0.77
N GLY A 215 -8.61 5.32 -0.73
CA GLY A 215 -8.23 6.13 0.43
C GLY A 215 -8.68 7.60 0.37
N LEU A 216 -9.06 8.09 -0.80
CA LEU A 216 -9.37 9.49 -1.05
C LEU A 216 -10.64 9.93 -0.31
N ARG A 217 -10.56 11.01 0.48
CA ARG A 217 -11.67 11.55 1.26
C ARG A 217 -12.00 12.97 0.82
N CYS A 218 -12.51 13.12 -0.39
CA CYS A 218 -12.99 14.40 -0.90
C CYS A 218 -14.43 14.30 -1.40
N ASP A 219 -15.22 15.35 -1.15
CA ASP A 219 -16.57 15.49 -1.68
C ASP A 219 -16.47 16.07 -3.09
N MET A 220 -16.76 15.22 -4.08
CA MET A 220 -16.59 15.49 -5.51
C MET A 220 -17.75 14.87 -6.27
N ASP A 221 -18.14 15.46 -7.39
CA ASP A 221 -19.06 14.80 -8.32
C ASP A 221 -18.50 13.45 -8.78
N GLU A 222 -19.38 12.49 -9.08
CA GLU A 222 -18.99 11.16 -9.53
C GLU A 222 -18.25 11.26 -10.89
N PRO A 223 -16.96 10.86 -10.96
CA PRO A 223 -16.23 10.89 -12.21
C PRO A 223 -16.52 9.68 -13.09
N VAL A 224 -16.23 9.83 -14.38
CA VAL A 224 -16.05 8.68 -15.28
C VAL A 224 -14.60 8.22 -15.19
N LEU A 225 -14.37 6.97 -14.78
CA LEU A 225 -13.06 6.32 -14.77
C LEU A 225 -12.96 5.33 -15.94
N SER A 226 -11.88 5.43 -16.70
CA SER A 226 -11.52 4.47 -17.75
C SER A 226 -10.03 4.10 -17.66
N TRP A 227 -9.69 2.92 -18.18
CA TRP A 227 -8.32 2.42 -18.26
C TRP A 227 -7.90 2.28 -19.72
N HIS A 228 -6.66 2.67 -20.01
CA HIS A 228 -6.11 2.71 -21.36
C HIS A 228 -4.69 2.15 -21.38
N ARG A 229 -4.28 1.64 -22.55
CA ARG A 229 -2.91 1.20 -22.82
C ARG A 229 -2.13 2.31 -23.49
N LEU A 230 -0.99 2.65 -22.91
CA LEU A 230 0.00 3.52 -23.55
C LEU A 230 0.77 2.72 -24.62
N GLU A 231 0.71 3.16 -25.88
CA GLU A 231 1.46 2.52 -26.98
C GLU A 231 2.91 2.99 -27.11
N THR A 232 3.21 4.16 -26.57
CA THR A 232 4.58 4.68 -26.59
C THR A 232 5.42 4.10 -25.47
N VAL A 233 6.73 4.35 -25.54
CA VAL A 233 7.66 4.02 -24.46
C VAL A 233 7.22 4.76 -23.19
N PRO A 234 7.10 4.10 -22.02
CA PRO A 234 6.65 4.72 -20.78
C PRO A 234 7.74 5.61 -20.17
N LYS A 235 7.89 6.78 -20.78
CA LYS A 235 8.71 7.90 -20.33
C LYS A 235 7.89 9.16 -20.54
N THR A 236 8.05 10.13 -19.66
CA THR A 236 7.29 11.38 -19.67
C THR A 236 7.10 11.98 -21.07
N ALA A 237 8.18 12.33 -21.79
CA ALA A 237 8.07 13.04 -23.07
C ALA A 237 7.21 12.29 -24.12
N PRO A 238 7.53 11.03 -24.50
CA PRO A 238 6.71 10.28 -25.45
C PRO A 238 5.31 9.92 -24.91
N ALA A 239 5.14 9.81 -23.60
CA ALA A 239 3.84 9.57 -23.00
C ALA A 239 2.93 10.80 -23.10
N ILE A 240 3.45 11.99 -22.76
CA ILE A 240 2.71 13.24 -22.90
C ILE A 240 2.37 13.50 -24.36
N SER A 241 3.31 13.32 -25.31
CA SER A 241 2.97 13.46 -26.73
C SER A 241 1.83 12.50 -27.14
N ALA A 242 1.81 11.27 -26.63
CA ALA A 242 0.72 10.32 -26.90
C ALA A 242 -0.62 10.76 -26.28
N LEU A 243 -0.62 11.26 -25.04
CA LEU A 243 -1.82 11.76 -24.35
C LEU A 243 -2.54 12.86 -25.13
N PHE A 244 -1.82 13.66 -25.92
CA PHE A 244 -2.37 14.77 -26.69
C PHE A 244 -2.31 14.58 -28.22
N GLY A 245 -1.90 13.40 -28.70
CA GLY A 245 -1.81 13.10 -30.13
C GLY A 245 -0.79 13.96 -30.89
N PHE A 246 0.25 14.42 -30.21
CA PHE A 246 1.30 15.24 -30.79
C PHE A 246 2.32 14.41 -31.57
N LEU A 247 2.72 14.92 -32.74
CA LEU A 247 3.74 14.29 -33.59
C LEU A 247 5.16 14.72 -33.22
N ASN A 248 5.30 15.90 -32.61
CA ASN A 248 6.57 16.47 -32.17
C ASN A 248 6.72 16.40 -30.65
N ASP A 249 7.78 17.02 -30.13
CA ASP A 249 7.95 17.21 -28.70
C ASP A 249 6.76 17.95 -28.09
N ALA A 250 6.24 17.43 -26.97
CA ALA A 250 5.03 17.97 -26.37
C ALA A 250 5.19 19.41 -25.87
N MET A 251 6.38 19.79 -25.39
CA MET A 251 6.61 21.14 -24.87
C MET A 251 6.59 22.17 -26.00
N ASP A 252 7.19 21.83 -27.15
CA ASP A 252 7.15 22.67 -28.35
C ASP A 252 5.72 22.82 -28.89
N GLU A 253 4.94 21.75 -28.85
CA GLU A 253 3.53 21.75 -29.29
C GLU A 253 2.65 22.58 -28.36
N PHE A 254 2.80 22.46 -27.03
CA PHE A 254 2.08 23.33 -26.10
C PHE A 254 2.47 24.79 -26.28
N HIS A 255 3.77 25.09 -26.42
CA HIS A 255 4.25 26.45 -26.59
C HIS A 255 3.74 27.10 -27.89
N SER A 256 3.84 26.39 -29.01
CA SER A 256 3.42 26.90 -30.33
C SER A 256 1.90 27.12 -30.44
N ARG A 257 1.12 26.41 -29.62
CA ARG A 257 -0.35 26.54 -29.53
C ARG A 257 -0.82 27.48 -28.41
N ASP A 258 0.11 28.13 -27.71
CA ASP A 258 -0.17 29.03 -26.58
C ASP A 258 -0.99 28.36 -25.46
N ILE A 259 -0.66 27.09 -25.19
CA ILE A 259 -1.28 26.28 -24.13
C ILE A 259 -0.41 26.36 -22.88
N SER A 260 -1.02 26.70 -21.75
CA SER A 260 -0.31 26.77 -20.48
C SER A 260 0.05 25.38 -19.99
N TYR A 261 1.34 25.14 -19.77
CA TYR A 261 1.87 23.91 -19.19
C TYR A 261 2.61 24.24 -17.88
N HIS A 262 2.08 23.73 -16.76
CA HIS A 262 2.62 23.94 -15.43
C HIS A 262 3.22 22.64 -14.91
N HIS A 263 4.47 22.69 -14.45
CA HIS A 263 5.13 21.54 -13.81
C HIS A 263 5.33 21.84 -12.33
N LEU A 264 4.79 20.94 -11.50
CA LEU A 264 4.88 20.99 -10.05
C LEU A 264 5.51 19.71 -9.50
N LYS A 265 6.15 19.83 -8.36
CA LYS A 265 6.68 18.72 -7.55
C LYS A 265 5.59 18.05 -6.72
N GLY A 266 4.50 18.73 -6.41
CA GLY A 266 3.39 18.21 -5.60
C GLY A 266 3.69 18.07 -4.10
N ASN A 267 4.88 18.49 -3.63
CA ASN A 267 5.28 18.55 -2.22
C ASN A 267 5.57 19.98 -1.75
N GLU A 268 5.10 20.96 -2.51
CA GLU A 268 5.27 22.36 -2.19
C GLU A 268 4.55 22.73 -0.89
N ILE A 269 5.08 23.76 -0.22
CA ILE A 269 4.45 24.35 0.97
C ILE A 269 3.17 25.09 0.60
N HIS A 270 3.10 25.57 -0.64
CA HIS A 270 2.04 26.39 -1.20
C HIS A 270 1.10 25.56 -2.07
N GLY A 271 -0.19 25.88 -2.06
CA GLY A 271 -1.20 25.19 -2.90
C GLY A 271 -1.13 25.63 -4.37
N LEU A 272 -1.93 25.01 -5.24
CA LEU A 272 -1.91 25.32 -6.68
C LEU A 272 -2.18 26.81 -6.97
N GLU A 273 -3.04 27.45 -6.17
CA GLU A 273 -3.43 28.86 -6.33
C GLU A 273 -2.28 29.86 -6.17
N ASP A 274 -1.29 29.50 -5.35
CA ASP A 274 -0.10 30.32 -5.09
C ASP A 274 0.98 30.08 -6.15
N LEU A 275 0.96 28.91 -6.79
CA LEU A 275 2.01 28.42 -7.70
C LEU A 275 1.67 28.62 -9.17
N ILE A 276 0.38 28.68 -9.51
CA ILE A 276 -0.11 28.75 -10.88
C ILE A 276 -1.00 29.99 -11.06
N PRO A 277 -0.80 30.79 -12.13
CA PRO A 277 -1.69 31.89 -12.47
C PRO A 277 -3.15 31.43 -12.66
N PRO A 278 -4.15 32.32 -12.48
CA PRO A 278 -5.55 31.97 -12.75
C PRO A 278 -5.76 31.43 -14.16
N PHE A 279 -6.51 30.34 -14.28
CA PHE A 279 -6.81 29.73 -15.57
C PHE A 279 -7.69 30.63 -16.44
N VAL A 280 -7.22 30.95 -17.64
CA VAL A 280 -8.00 31.65 -18.66
C VAL A 280 -9.08 30.71 -19.18
N SER A 281 -10.32 31.18 -19.26
CA SER A 281 -11.50 30.34 -19.54
C SER A 281 -11.60 29.82 -20.97
N ASP A 282 -10.92 30.46 -21.92
CA ASP A 282 -11.00 30.19 -23.36
C ASP A 282 -9.81 29.38 -23.90
N LYS A 283 -8.95 28.85 -23.01
CA LYS A 283 -7.76 28.08 -23.39
C LYS A 283 -7.60 26.84 -22.52
N PRO A 284 -7.12 25.71 -23.08
CA PRO A 284 -6.77 24.55 -22.27
C PRO A 284 -5.58 24.86 -21.35
N ALA A 285 -5.49 24.10 -20.26
CA ALA A 285 -4.36 24.17 -19.33
C ALA A 285 -3.92 22.76 -18.92
N VAL A 286 -2.62 22.56 -18.81
CA VAL A 286 -2.02 21.28 -18.40
C VAL A 286 -1.20 21.50 -17.13
N ILE A 287 -1.41 20.64 -16.15
CA ILE A 287 -0.72 20.64 -14.86
C ILE A 287 -0.09 19.25 -14.67
N ARG A 288 1.23 19.16 -14.74
CA ARG A 288 1.97 17.93 -14.44
C ARG A 288 2.48 17.96 -13.00
N ILE A 289 2.19 16.89 -12.26
CA ILE A 289 2.57 16.69 -10.87
C ILE A 289 3.61 15.56 -10.80
N SER A 290 4.83 15.89 -10.39
CA SER A 290 5.98 14.97 -10.36
C SER A 290 6.27 14.31 -9.00
N LEU A 291 5.32 14.43 -8.06
CA LEU A 291 5.43 13.97 -6.68
C LEU A 291 5.94 12.55 -6.51
N VAL A 292 5.39 11.64 -7.31
CA VAL A 292 5.63 10.21 -7.19
C VAL A 292 6.91 9.81 -7.90
N ASP A 293 7.09 10.25 -9.14
CA ASP A 293 8.29 9.94 -9.93
C ASP A 293 9.57 10.52 -9.32
N GLU A 294 9.59 11.81 -8.93
CA GLU A 294 10.75 12.41 -8.25
C GLU A 294 11.02 11.72 -6.90
N GLY A 295 9.96 11.40 -6.15
CA GLY A 295 10.06 10.67 -4.88
C GLY A 295 10.63 9.27 -5.04
N ALA A 296 10.27 8.58 -6.13
CA ALA A 296 10.79 7.26 -6.47
C ALA A 296 12.27 7.33 -6.87
N HIS A 297 12.63 8.22 -7.78
CA HIS A 297 14.01 8.38 -8.29
C HIS A 297 15.00 8.83 -7.20
N SER A 298 14.54 9.63 -6.24
CA SER A 298 15.34 10.05 -5.09
C SER A 298 15.34 9.05 -3.93
N ALA A 299 14.64 7.91 -4.07
CA ALA A 299 14.40 6.93 -3.02
C ALA A 299 13.78 7.51 -1.73
N LEU A 300 13.11 8.67 -1.85
CA LEU A 300 12.43 9.35 -0.75
C LEU A 300 11.01 8.83 -0.52
N LEU A 301 10.42 8.14 -1.51
CA LEU A 301 9.06 7.63 -1.44
C LEU A 301 9.00 6.16 -1.85
N ARG A 302 8.60 5.29 -0.92
CA ARG A 302 8.38 3.86 -1.18
C ARG A 302 7.02 3.67 -1.85
N LEU A 303 6.88 2.56 -2.59
CA LEU A 303 5.64 2.22 -3.29
C LEU A 303 4.39 2.28 -2.37
N ALA A 304 4.52 1.77 -1.14
CA ALA A 304 3.43 1.75 -0.17
C ALA A 304 3.03 3.13 0.39
N GLU A 305 3.87 4.15 0.22
CA GLU A 305 3.64 5.50 0.72
C GLU A 305 3.00 6.40 -0.34
N MET A 306 3.13 6.03 -1.63
CA MET A 306 2.63 6.80 -2.77
C MET A 306 1.12 7.08 -2.72
N PRO A 307 0.24 6.11 -2.43
CA PRO A 307 -1.19 6.39 -2.39
C PRO A 307 -1.57 7.48 -1.38
N ALA A 308 -1.01 7.41 -0.17
CA ALA A 308 -1.26 8.41 0.86
C ALA A 308 -0.69 9.79 0.51
N ALA A 309 0.44 9.84 -0.19
CA ALA A 309 0.99 11.10 -0.68
C ALA A 309 0.07 11.75 -1.73
N ILE A 310 -0.44 10.97 -2.69
CA ILE A 310 -1.38 11.45 -3.70
C ILE A 310 -2.71 11.86 -3.05
N CYS A 311 -3.27 11.07 -2.12
CA CYS A 311 -4.51 11.42 -1.43
C CYS A 311 -4.40 12.80 -0.76
N ARG A 312 -3.33 13.05 -0.01
CA ARG A 312 -3.12 14.36 0.65
C ARG A 312 -3.07 15.52 -0.35
N PHE A 313 -2.43 15.32 -1.50
CA PHE A 313 -2.39 16.33 -2.55
C PHE A 313 -3.80 16.55 -3.14
N LEU A 314 -4.49 15.48 -3.53
CA LEU A 314 -5.81 15.56 -4.16
C LEU A 314 -6.88 16.13 -3.23
N GLU A 315 -6.89 15.77 -1.95
CA GLU A 315 -7.85 16.29 -0.96
C GLU A 315 -7.79 17.82 -0.84
N ASN A 316 -6.61 18.41 -1.06
CA ASN A 316 -6.43 19.87 -1.01
C ASN A 316 -6.78 20.55 -2.33
N GLU A 317 -6.36 19.95 -3.45
CA GLU A 317 -6.33 20.64 -4.75
C GLU A 317 -7.50 20.28 -5.66
N LEU A 318 -7.95 19.02 -5.64
CA LEU A 318 -8.94 18.51 -6.59
C LEU A 318 -10.32 19.19 -6.47
N PRO A 319 -10.89 19.41 -5.26
CA PRO A 319 -12.18 20.11 -5.12
C PRO A 319 -12.14 21.54 -5.64
N ARG A 320 -10.99 22.20 -5.56
CA ARG A 320 -10.82 23.57 -6.05
C ARG A 320 -10.80 23.59 -7.57
N LEU A 321 -10.05 22.68 -8.19
CA LEU A 321 -10.02 22.55 -9.65
C LEU A 321 -11.38 22.21 -10.23
N GLN A 322 -12.13 21.29 -9.61
CA GLN A 322 -13.50 20.99 -10.06
C GLN A 322 -14.40 22.23 -9.97
N LYS A 323 -14.34 23.01 -8.89
CA LYS A 323 -15.11 24.27 -8.79
C LYS A 323 -14.78 25.25 -9.92
N ILE A 324 -13.50 25.39 -10.26
CA ILE A 324 -13.07 26.24 -11.38
C ILE A 324 -13.63 25.70 -12.70
N CYS A 325 -13.46 24.40 -12.97
CA CYS A 325 -13.98 23.77 -14.18
C CYS A 325 -15.50 23.92 -14.30
N THR A 326 -16.26 23.70 -13.22
CA THR A 326 -17.72 23.88 -13.21
C THR A 326 -18.11 25.33 -13.46
N ALA A 327 -17.44 26.30 -12.82
CA ALA A 327 -17.70 27.72 -13.03
C ALA A 327 -17.39 28.19 -14.45
N GLN A 328 -16.34 27.64 -15.06
CA GLN A 328 -15.91 27.95 -16.43
C GLN A 328 -16.56 27.05 -17.50
N LYS A 329 -17.39 26.07 -17.10
CA LYS A 329 -17.99 25.04 -17.97
C LYS A 329 -16.97 24.23 -18.79
N ARG A 330 -15.91 23.79 -18.12
CA ARG A 330 -14.79 23.04 -18.70
C ARG A 330 -14.76 21.60 -18.20
N ARG A 331 -14.15 20.72 -18.97
CA ARG A 331 -13.81 19.36 -18.52
C ARG A 331 -12.58 19.41 -17.63
N LEU A 332 -12.61 18.66 -16.52
CA LEU A 332 -11.43 18.31 -15.74
C LEU A 332 -11.02 16.89 -16.09
N VAL A 333 -9.79 16.70 -16.54
CA VAL A 333 -9.22 15.39 -16.83
C VAL A 333 -8.07 15.13 -15.88
N LEU A 334 -8.05 13.99 -15.22
CA LEU A 334 -6.97 13.53 -14.36
C LEU A 334 -6.47 12.19 -14.88
N THR A 335 -5.17 12.10 -15.14
CA THR A 335 -4.54 10.91 -15.73
C THR A 335 -3.11 10.75 -15.22
N ALA A 336 -2.40 9.74 -15.73
CA ALA A 336 -0.97 9.57 -15.56
C ALA A 336 -0.29 9.53 -16.94
N ASP A 337 0.96 9.96 -17.02
CA ASP A 337 1.76 9.80 -18.24
C ASP A 337 2.24 8.34 -18.38
N HIS A 338 2.78 7.77 -17.32
CA HIS A 338 3.12 6.37 -17.15
C HIS A 338 3.08 5.99 -15.67
N GLY A 339 3.26 4.70 -15.39
CA GLY A 339 3.48 4.22 -14.02
C GLY A 339 4.92 3.81 -13.74
N LEU A 340 5.12 3.19 -12.57
CA LEU A 340 6.41 2.69 -12.09
C LEU A 340 6.35 1.18 -11.83
N SER A 341 7.40 0.47 -12.25
CA SER A 341 7.67 -0.93 -11.94
C SER A 341 8.49 -1.08 -10.67
N LEU A 342 8.19 -2.12 -9.88
CA LEU A 342 9.00 -2.52 -8.73
C LEU A 342 10.10 -3.49 -9.18
N THR A 343 11.36 -3.07 -9.01
CA THR A 343 12.55 -3.87 -9.32
C THR A 343 13.34 -4.20 -8.05
N ARG A 344 14.39 -5.02 -8.19
CA ARG A 344 15.30 -5.34 -7.07
C ARG A 344 16.04 -4.12 -6.54
N THR A 345 16.25 -3.09 -7.36
CA THR A 345 16.99 -1.87 -6.99
C THR A 345 16.08 -0.72 -6.56
N GLY A 346 14.76 -0.94 -6.57
CA GLY A 346 13.77 0.08 -6.26
C GLY A 346 12.74 0.26 -7.38
N LEU A 347 12.09 1.42 -7.40
CA LEU A 347 11.10 1.76 -8.41
C LEU A 347 11.79 2.34 -9.65
N SER A 348 11.30 1.97 -10.83
CA SER A 348 11.83 2.45 -12.11
C SER A 348 10.76 2.43 -13.19
N HIS A 349 11.03 3.10 -14.32
CA HIS A 349 10.19 3.03 -15.51
C HIS A 349 11.05 2.94 -16.79
N GLY A 350 10.39 2.78 -17.93
CA GLY A 350 11.00 2.67 -19.26
C GLY A 350 11.16 1.23 -19.75
N GLY A 351 10.78 0.24 -18.93
CA GLY A 351 10.80 -1.19 -19.28
C GLY A 351 9.51 -1.68 -19.94
N GLY A 352 8.40 -0.96 -19.74
CA GLY A 352 7.08 -1.38 -20.21
C GLY A 352 6.30 -2.19 -19.17
N GLY A 353 5.36 -2.98 -19.68
CA GLY A 353 4.49 -3.82 -18.87
C GLY A 353 3.32 -3.08 -18.22
N VAL A 354 2.45 -3.84 -17.58
CA VAL A 354 1.17 -3.39 -17.03
C VAL A 354 1.31 -2.22 -16.06
N PHE A 355 2.34 -2.23 -15.21
CA PHE A 355 2.50 -1.21 -14.18
C PHE A 355 3.03 0.12 -14.72
N GLU A 356 3.57 0.15 -15.94
CA GLU A 356 4.08 1.36 -16.57
C GLU A 356 3.16 1.85 -17.69
N ARG A 357 2.48 0.93 -18.40
CA ARG A 357 1.69 1.23 -19.61
C ARG A 357 0.18 1.25 -19.38
N ALA A 358 -0.36 0.67 -18.30
CA ALA A 358 -1.77 0.84 -17.98
C ALA A 358 -1.95 2.19 -17.27
N ILE A 359 -2.59 3.13 -17.96
CA ILE A 359 -2.88 4.46 -17.43
C ILE A 359 -4.38 4.62 -17.26
N PHE A 360 -4.78 5.32 -16.21
CA PHE A 360 -6.17 5.64 -15.97
C PHE A 360 -6.50 7.01 -16.57
N ARG A 361 -7.77 7.25 -16.88
CA ARG A 361 -8.32 8.56 -17.22
C ARG A 361 -9.59 8.78 -16.42
N VAL A 362 -9.61 9.84 -15.63
CA VAL A 362 -10.71 10.22 -14.75
C VAL A 362 -11.23 11.58 -15.19
N GLU A 363 -12.53 11.68 -15.44
CA GLU A 363 -13.11 12.86 -16.07
C GLU A 363 -14.33 13.37 -15.32
N TRP A 364 -14.39 14.70 -15.18
CA TRP A 364 -15.55 15.44 -14.68
C TRP A 364 -15.94 16.51 -15.69
N GLY A 365 -17.23 16.66 -15.99
CA GLY A 365 -17.70 17.72 -16.88
C GLY A 365 -19.17 17.62 -17.27
N PRO A 366 -19.67 18.55 -18.09
CA PRO A 366 -21.10 18.66 -18.44
C PRO A 366 -21.69 17.42 -19.14
N ASP A 367 -20.85 16.64 -19.82
CA ASP A 367 -21.24 15.48 -20.64
C ASP A 367 -20.77 14.14 -20.06
N SER A 368 -20.27 14.09 -18.81
CA SER A 368 -19.80 12.84 -18.17
C SER A 368 -20.94 11.85 -17.83
N GLY A 369 -22.14 12.07 -18.36
CA GLY A 369 -23.33 11.22 -18.21
C GLY A 369 -23.61 10.26 -19.37
N ILE A 370 -22.66 9.97 -20.27
CA ILE A 370 -22.88 9.02 -21.37
C ILE A 370 -22.37 7.61 -20.98
N THR A 371 -23.30 6.87 -20.38
CA THR A 371 -23.48 5.40 -20.35
C THR A 371 -22.35 4.51 -19.82
N CYS A 372 -22.48 4.07 -18.56
CA CYS A 372 -22.19 2.67 -18.24
C CYS A 372 -23.14 1.77 -19.07
N PRO A 373 -22.65 0.75 -19.80
CA PRO A 373 -23.51 -0.35 -20.15
C PRO A 373 -23.92 -1.07 -18.85
N ASP A 374 -25.21 -1.36 -18.75
CA ASP A 374 -25.83 -2.03 -17.63
C ASP A 374 -25.00 -3.22 -17.13
N LYS A 375 -24.89 -3.33 -15.79
CA LYS A 375 -24.45 -4.55 -15.12
C LYS A 375 -25.46 -5.66 -15.44
N GLY A 376 -25.13 -6.49 -16.42
CA GLY A 376 -25.69 -7.82 -16.63
C GLY A 376 -24.96 -8.86 -15.78
#